data_AF-A0ABC9U2M1-F1
#
_entry.id   AF-A0ABC9U2M1-F1
#
_cell.length_a   1.000
_cell.length_b   1.000
_cell.length_c   1.000
_cell.angle_alpha   90.00
_cell.angle_beta   90.00
_cell.angle_gamma   90.00
#
_symmetry.space_group_name_H-M   'P 1'
#
loop_
_entity.id
_entity.type
_entity.pdbx_description
1 polymer ?
#
loop_
_entity_poly.entity_id
_entity_poly.type
_entity_poly.pdbx_seq_one_letter_code
_entity_poly.pdbx_strand_id
1 'polypeptide(L)'
;MNIDDWRIRDQEDYLVGETLMHKRFISNLHPILMPSDDPRKYNDHEHCAFCWYKFMEDCSIDRYCTLDEKNWICQKCFDDFKELFKWSVIEELTEGVR
;
A
#
# COMPACT_ATOMS: atom_id res chain seq x y z
N MET A 1 20.67 -2.35 -13.58
CA MET A 1 19.63 -2.83 -12.64
C MET A 1 20.12 -2.48 -11.26
N ASN A 2 19.45 -1.56 -10.56
CA ASN A 2 19.95 -1.02 -9.30
C ASN A 2 19.28 -1.81 -8.16
N ILE A 3 19.89 -2.93 -7.80
CA ILE A 3 19.50 -3.78 -6.67
C ILE A 3 19.85 -3.09 -5.32
N ASP A 4 20.58 -1.97 -5.35
CA ASP A 4 20.99 -1.16 -4.20
C ASP A 4 20.03 0.00 -3.88
N ASP A 5 18.72 -0.17 -4.09
CA ASP A 5 17.76 0.84 -3.65
C ASP A 5 17.51 0.68 -2.14
N TRP A 6 17.77 1.74 -1.36
CA TRP A 6 17.63 1.73 0.11
C TRP A 6 16.23 1.36 0.61
N ARG A 7 15.22 1.41 -0.28
CA ARG A 7 13.83 1.01 0.00
C ARG A 7 13.63 -0.50 0.01
N ILE A 8 14.53 -1.25 -0.65
CA ILE A 8 14.53 -2.71 -0.69
C ILE A 8 15.43 -3.20 0.45
N ARG A 9 14.86 -3.98 1.36
CA ARG A 9 15.54 -4.60 2.51
C ARG A 9 15.22 -6.09 2.52
N ASP A 10 14.05 -6.44 3.02
CA ASP A 10 13.61 -7.83 3.20
C ASP A 10 12.28 -8.11 2.49
N GLN A 11 11.75 -7.11 1.76
CA GLN A 11 10.47 -7.21 1.05
C GLN A 11 10.48 -8.33 -0.01
N GLU A 12 11.66 -8.70 -0.51
CA GLU A 12 11.80 -9.73 -1.54
C GLU A 12 11.27 -11.10 -1.07
N ASP A 13 11.35 -11.39 0.24
CA ASP A 13 10.92 -12.66 0.80
C ASP A 13 9.41 -12.88 0.80
N TYR A 14 8.62 -11.80 0.73
CA TYR A 14 7.17 -11.86 0.91
C TYR A 14 6.37 -11.06 -0.11
N LEU A 15 7.00 -10.31 -1.01
CA LEU A 15 6.32 -9.58 -2.09
C LEU A 15 6.69 -10.08 -3.49
N VAL A 16 7.73 -10.89 -3.67
CA VAL A 16 8.11 -11.34 -5.03
C VAL A 16 7.08 -12.33 -5.56
N GLY A 17 6.53 -12.02 -6.75
CA GLY A 17 5.51 -12.81 -7.42
C GLY A 17 4.10 -12.67 -6.82
N GLU A 18 3.93 -11.78 -5.84
CA GLU A 18 2.64 -11.57 -5.19
C GLU A 18 1.62 -10.89 -6.10
N THR A 19 0.35 -11.12 -5.78
CA THR A 19 -0.78 -10.44 -6.43
C THR A 19 -1.21 -9.25 -5.58
N LEU A 20 -1.27 -8.08 -6.21
CA LEU A 20 -1.69 -6.84 -5.62
C LEU A 20 -3.10 -6.45 -6.08
N MET A 21 -3.89 -5.91 -5.16
CA MET A 21 -5.17 -5.26 -5.43
C MET A 21 -4.95 -3.77 -5.58
N HIS A 22 -5.47 -3.21 -6.66
CA HIS A 22 -5.60 -1.76 -6.80
C HIS A 22 -6.84 -1.30 -6.04
N LYS A 23 -6.64 -0.60 -4.93
CA LYS A 23 -7.71 -0.15 -4.04
C LYS A 23 -7.50 1.30 -3.66
N ARG A 24 -8.57 2.08 -3.71
CA ARG A 24 -8.55 3.43 -3.15
C ARG A 24 -8.47 3.32 -1.63
N PHE A 25 -7.36 3.76 -1.05
CA PHE A 25 -7.20 3.73 0.40
C PHE A 25 -8.09 4.79 1.04
N ILE A 26 -9.18 4.35 1.66
CA ILE A 26 -9.99 5.20 2.54
C ILE A 26 -9.49 4.94 3.95
N SER A 27 -8.73 5.88 4.51
CA SER A 27 -8.35 5.80 5.92
C SER A 27 -9.62 5.93 6.76
N ASN A 28 -10.12 4.81 7.27
CA ASN A 28 -11.17 4.80 8.29
C ASN A 28 -10.65 5.35 9.63
N LEU A 29 -9.33 5.60 9.73
CA LEU A 29 -8.61 6.15 10.86
C LEU A 29 -8.11 7.57 10.57
N HIS A 30 -8.69 8.30 9.59
CA HIS A 30 -8.31 9.70 9.38
C HIS A 30 -8.55 10.47 10.69
N PRO A 31 -7.58 11.26 11.20
CA PRO A 31 -7.75 11.98 12.47
C PRO A 31 -9.02 12.85 12.53
N ILE A 32 -9.46 13.35 11.37
CA ILE A 32 -10.73 14.08 11.20
C ILE A 32 -11.97 13.17 11.28
N LEU A 33 -11.92 11.93 10.76
CA LEU A 33 -13.08 11.02 10.73
C LEU A 33 -13.21 10.21 12.02
N MET A 34 -12.11 9.94 12.70
CA MET A 34 -12.08 9.25 13.99
C MET A 34 -10.97 9.85 14.87
N PRO A 35 -11.25 10.95 15.59
CA PRO A 35 -10.34 11.48 16.59
C PRO A 35 -10.34 10.50 17.76
N SER A 36 -9.41 9.56 17.77
CA SER A 36 -9.20 8.70 18.92
C SER A 36 -8.16 9.36 19.80
N ASP A 37 -8.48 9.58 21.08
CA ASP A 37 -7.57 10.18 22.07
C ASP A 37 -6.33 9.29 22.37
N ASP A 38 -6.29 8.08 21.81
CA ASP A 38 -5.17 7.16 21.92
C ASP A 38 -4.35 7.16 20.62
N PRO A 39 -3.23 7.91 20.55
CA PRO A 39 -2.39 7.96 19.35
C PRO A 39 -1.81 6.60 18.93
N ARG A 40 -1.89 5.57 19.79
CA ARG A 40 -1.45 4.19 19.49
C ARG A 40 -2.47 3.39 18.67
N LYS A 41 -3.70 3.90 18.50
CA LYS A 41 -4.74 3.29 17.64
C LYS A 41 -4.67 3.74 16.18
N TYR A 42 -3.92 4.80 15.88
CA TYR A 42 -3.49 5.09 14.51
C TYR A 42 -2.45 4.02 14.17
N ASN A 43 -2.96 2.85 13.76
CA ASN A 43 -2.19 1.66 13.51
C ASN A 43 -0.94 1.98 12.68
N ASP A 44 0.19 1.40 13.07
CA ASP A 44 1.43 1.35 12.28
C ASP A 44 1.25 0.64 10.91
N HIS A 45 0.03 0.46 10.42
CA HIS A 45 -0.29 -0.23 9.18
C HIS A 45 -0.67 0.73 8.03
N GLU A 46 -0.71 2.04 8.27
CA GLU A 46 -1.02 3.04 7.26
C GLU A 46 0.25 3.63 6.60
N HIS A 47 1.20 2.79 6.21
CA HIS A 47 2.40 3.24 5.52
C HIS A 47 2.80 2.33 4.36
N CYS A 48 3.55 2.89 3.41
CA CYS A 48 4.10 2.12 2.31
C CYS A 48 5.17 1.14 2.82
N ALA A 49 5.06 -0.15 2.49
CA ALA A 49 6.00 -1.20 2.88
C ALA A 49 7.46 -0.95 2.42
N PHE A 50 7.65 -0.06 1.45
CA PHE A 50 8.96 0.29 0.88
C PHE A 50 9.51 1.59 1.44
N CYS A 51 8.82 2.72 1.18
CA CYS A 51 9.32 4.04 1.53
C CYS A 51 8.84 4.55 2.90
N TRP A 52 7.99 3.77 3.59
CA TRP A 52 7.37 4.11 4.88
C TRP A 52 6.59 5.43 4.87
N TYR A 53 6.23 5.90 3.67
CA TYR A 53 5.40 7.08 3.50
C TYR A 53 4.05 6.84 4.17
N LYS A 54 3.71 7.69 5.15
CA LYS A 54 2.46 7.59 5.89
C LYS A 54 1.32 8.13 5.05
N PHE A 55 0.28 7.34 4.99
CA PHE A 55 -0.89 7.54 4.14
C PHE A 55 -1.89 8.59 4.65
N MET A 56 -1.68 9.09 5.88
CA MET A 56 -2.57 10.03 6.56
C MET A 56 -2.66 11.42 5.89
N GLU A 57 -1.65 11.84 5.12
CA GLU A 57 -1.63 13.17 4.50
C GLU A 57 -2.45 13.25 3.21
N ASP A 58 -2.68 12.12 2.53
CA ASP A 58 -3.39 12.10 1.26
C ASP A 58 -4.31 10.87 1.17
N CYS A 59 -5.55 11.05 1.58
CA CYS A 59 -6.54 9.97 1.67
C CYS A 59 -7.36 9.74 0.40
N SER A 60 -6.96 10.36 -0.72
CA SER A 60 -7.64 10.21 -2.00
C SER A 60 -6.75 9.66 -3.11
N ILE A 61 -5.60 9.09 -2.78
CA ILE A 61 -4.71 8.46 -3.77
C ILE A 61 -5.05 6.98 -3.91
N ASP A 62 -5.11 6.52 -5.14
CA ASP A 62 -5.11 5.10 -5.47
C ASP A 62 -3.82 4.40 -5.05
N ARG A 63 -3.94 3.19 -4.50
CA ARG A 63 -2.83 2.44 -3.92
C ARG A 63 -2.95 0.95 -4.21
N TYR A 64 -1.84 0.25 -4.03
CA TYR A 64 -1.78 -1.19 -4.19
C TYR A 64 -1.62 -1.84 -2.82
N CYS A 65 -2.35 -2.91 -2.56
CA CYS A 65 -2.14 -3.72 -1.37
C CYS A 65 -2.10 -5.20 -1.71
N THR A 66 -1.48 -6.01 -0.86
CA THR A 66 -1.56 -7.47 -0.97
C THR A 66 -3.00 -7.96 -0.74
N LEU A 67 -3.30 -9.18 -1.20
CA LEU A 67 -4.66 -9.74 -1.09
C LEU A 67 -5.19 -9.82 0.36
N ASP A 68 -4.28 -9.93 1.32
CA ASP A 68 -4.59 -9.97 2.74
C ASP A 68 -4.64 -8.58 3.40
N GLU A 69 -4.50 -7.51 2.61
CA GLU A 69 -4.49 -6.10 3.00
C GLU A 69 -3.45 -5.75 4.09
N LYS A 70 -2.45 -6.61 4.31
CA LYS A 70 -1.42 -6.39 5.33
C LYS A 70 -0.29 -5.47 4.86
N ASN A 71 0.03 -5.53 3.57
CA ASN A 71 1.10 -4.74 2.98
C ASN A 71 0.53 -3.77 1.96
N TRP A 72 0.87 -2.50 2.12
CA TRP A 72 0.42 -1.43 1.24
C TRP A 72 1.60 -0.80 0.52
N ILE A 73 1.39 -0.41 -0.72
CA ILE A 73 2.42 0.08 -1.64
C ILE A 73 1.86 1.32 -2.34
N CYS A 74 2.59 2.43 -2.23
CA CYS A 74 2.20 3.65 -2.95
C CYS A 74 2.45 3.51 -4.46
N GLN A 75 1.71 4.26 -5.27
CA GLN A 75 1.84 4.26 -6.74
C GLN A 75 3.30 4.36 -7.20
N LYS A 76 4.08 5.26 -6.60
CA LYS A 76 5.50 5.44 -6.95
C LYS A 76 6.34 4.18 -6.71
N CYS A 77 6.19 3.54 -5.55
CA CYS A 77 6.94 2.32 -5.26
C CYS A 77 6.44 1.14 -6.09
N PHE A 78 5.14 1.10 -6.40
CA PHE A 78 4.60 0.13 -7.33
C PHE A 78 5.25 0.27 -8.72
N ASP A 79 5.30 1.48 -9.27
CA ASP A 79 5.89 1.72 -10.58
C ASP A 79 7.39 1.43 -10.62
N ASP A 80 8.11 1.74 -9.56
CA ASP A 80 9.55 1.49 -9.45
C ASP A 80 9.89 -0.01 -9.34
N PHE A 81 9.01 -0.81 -8.74
CA PHE A 81 9.33 -2.19 -8.35
C PHE A 81 8.47 -3.28 -8.98
N LYS A 82 7.39 -2.97 -9.71
CA LYS A 82 6.49 -3.96 -10.33
C LYS A 82 7.19 -4.96 -11.22
N GLU A 83 8.18 -4.53 -12.00
CA GLU A 83 8.95 -5.43 -12.88
C GLU A 83 9.93 -6.28 -12.09
N LEU A 84 10.55 -5.69 -11.06
CA LEU A 84 11.54 -6.36 -10.20
C LEU A 84 10.87 -7.46 -9.36
N PHE A 85 9.74 -7.14 -8.74
CA PHE A 85 8.97 -8.04 -7.90
C PHE A 85 7.96 -8.89 -8.68
N LYS A 86 7.85 -8.69 -10.00
CA LYS A 86 6.93 -9.43 -10.88
C LYS A 86 5.48 -9.44 -10.39
N TRP A 87 5.02 -8.29 -9.89
CA TRP A 87 3.67 -8.18 -9.33
C TRP A 87 2.59 -8.34 -10.41
N SER A 88 1.54 -9.05 -10.05
CA SER A 88 0.30 -9.08 -10.81
C SER A 88 -0.71 -8.17 -10.15
N VAL A 89 -1.38 -7.29 -10.91
CA VAL A 89 -2.44 -6.45 -10.37
C VAL A 89 -3.78 -7.02 -10.75
N ILE A 90 -4.64 -7.24 -9.76
CA ILE A 90 -6.07 -7.40 -9.98
C ILE A 90 -6.72 -6.06 -9.70
N GLU A 91 -7.50 -5.58 -10.66
CA GLU A 91 -8.41 -4.48 -10.39
C GLU A 91 -9.56 -5.05 -9.56
N GLU A 92 -9.89 -4.40 -8.45
CA GLU A 92 -11.18 -4.63 -7.82
C GLU A 92 -12.22 -4.24 -8.88
N LEU A 93 -12.77 -5.24 -9.56
CA LEU A 93 -13.93 -5.05 -10.43
C LEU A 93 -15.00 -4.50 -9.50
N THR A 94 -15.13 -3.18 -9.44
CA THR A 94 -16.37 -2.56 -9.03
C THR A 94 -17.34 -3.01 -10.11
N GLU A 95 -17.99 -4.16 -9.88
CA GLU A 95 -19.16 -4.56 -10.63
C GLU A 95 -20.08 -3.35 -10.53
N GLY A 96 -20.14 -2.60 -11.63
CA GLY A 96 -21.05 -1.49 -11.80
C GLY A 96 -22.43 -2.08 -11.61
N VAL A 97 -22.95 -1.91 -10.39
CA VAL A 97 -24.36 -2.00 -10.11
C VAL A 97 -24.99 -0.97 -11.05
N ARG A 98 -25.62 -1.51 -12.09
CA ARG A 98 -26.43 -0.79 -13.09
C ARG A 98 -27.50 0.06 -12.43
#